data_AF-A0A6N9J195-F1
#
_entry.id   AF-A0A6N9J195-F1
#
_cell.length_a   1.000
_cell.length_b   1.000
_cell.length_c   1.000
_cell.angle_alpha   90.00
_cell.angle_beta   90.00
_cell.angle_gamma   90.00
#
_symmetry.space_group_name_H-M   'P 1'
#
loop_
_entity.id
_entity.type
_entity.pdbx_description
1 polymer ?
#
loop_
_entity_poly.entity_id
_entity_poly.type
_entity_poly.pdbx_seq_one_letter_code
_entity_poly.pdbx_strand_id
1 'polypeptide(L)' 'MPNGRYRLHGGKSTDPKTKEGLERSRKTNWKHGRRSAEAIRQRKRSMEVRRNLKKLISLVD' A
#
# COMPACT_ATOMS: atom_id res chain seq x y z
N MET A 1 -4.75 -21.71 14.03
CA MET A 1 -6.24 -21.64 14.02
C MET A 1 -6.71 -21.46 12.58
N PRO A 2 -7.68 -22.25 12.09
CA PRO A 2 -7.85 -22.44 10.65
C PRO A 2 -8.18 -21.17 9.87
N ASN A 3 -8.78 -20.14 10.50
CA ASN A 3 -9.28 -18.96 9.78
C ASN A 3 -8.85 -17.60 10.38
N GLY A 4 -7.99 -17.59 11.41
CA GLY A 4 -7.51 -16.36 12.09
C GLY A 4 -8.57 -15.50 12.80
N ARG A 5 -9.86 -15.73 12.55
CA ARG A 5 -10.99 -14.99 13.11
C ARG A 5 -11.46 -15.62 14.41
N TYR A 6 -10.67 -15.47 15.47
CA TYR A 6 -11.15 -15.83 16.81
C TYR A 6 -12.18 -14.82 17.29
N ARG A 7 -13.06 -15.23 18.20
CA ARG A 7 -14.08 -14.36 18.80
C ARG A 7 -13.50 -13.08 19.41
N LEU A 8 -12.30 -13.18 20.01
CA LEU A 8 -11.58 -12.02 20.56
C LEU A 8 -10.69 -11.29 19.54
N HIS A 9 -10.38 -11.91 18.38
CA HIS A 9 -9.57 -11.33 17.32
C HIS A 9 -10.36 -11.25 16.00
N GLY A 10 -11.23 -10.25 15.92
CA GLY A 10 -11.91 -9.88 14.68
C GLY A 10 -13.08 -10.77 14.25
N GLY A 11 -13.29 -11.94 14.87
CA GLY A 11 -14.39 -12.84 14.51
C GLY A 11 -15.80 -12.29 14.78
N LYS A 12 -15.95 -11.36 15.74
CA LYS A 12 -17.22 -10.63 15.98
C LYS A 12 -17.36 -9.32 15.19
N SER A 13 -16.29 -8.85 14.52
CA SER A 13 -16.38 -7.63 13.73
C SER A 13 -17.23 -7.91 12.49
N THR A 14 -18.30 -7.13 12.29
CA THR A 14 -19.21 -7.26 11.15
C THR A 14 -18.77 -6.44 9.94
N ASP A 15 -17.64 -5.74 10.04
CA ASP A 15 -17.18 -4.69 9.12
C ASP A 15 -18.20 -3.53 9.00
N PRO A 16 -17.78 -2.32 8.55
CA PRO A 16 -18.70 -1.21 8.41
C PRO A 16 -19.80 -1.52 7.40
N LYS A 17 -21.07 -1.37 7.81
CA LYS A 17 -22.24 -1.57 6.94
C LYS A 17 -22.80 -0.28 6.36
N THR A 18 -22.44 0.87 6.93
CA THR A 18 -22.93 2.19 6.49
C THR A 18 -21.99 2.81 5.48
N LYS A 19 -22.52 3.66 4.59
CA LYS A 19 -21.72 4.42 3.61
C LYS A 19 -20.61 5.23 4.31
N GLU A 20 -20.93 5.90 5.39
CA GLU A 20 -19.97 6.67 6.18
C GLU A 20 -18.88 5.81 6.82
N GLY A 21 -19.25 4.62 7.31
CA GLY A 21 -18.31 3.67 7.90
C GLY A 21 -17.34 3.14 6.85
N LEU A 22 -17.84 2.83 5.65
CA LEU A 22 -17.02 2.43 4.51
C LEU A 22 -16.07 3.56 4.09
N GLU A 23 -16.54 4.80 4.03
CA GLU A 23 -15.72 5.98 3.73
C GLU A 23 -14.62 6.18 4.79
N ARG A 24 -14.93 6.02 6.08
CA ARG A 24 -13.92 6.03 7.15
C ARG A 24 -12.91 4.91 7.00
N SER A 25 -13.33 3.70 6.65
CA SER A 25 -12.44 2.56 6.38
C SER A 25 -11.53 2.79 5.18
N ARG A 26 -12.04 3.42 4.11
CA ARG A 26 -11.24 3.81 2.94
C ARG A 26 -10.20 4.88 3.26
N LYS A 27 -10.55 5.82 4.16
CA LYS A 27 -9.67 6.91 4.60
C LYS A 27 -8.66 6.47 5.66
N THR A 28 -8.90 5.37 6.37
CA THR A 28 -7.97 4.80 7.36
C THR A 28 -6.82 4.04 6.71
N ASN A 29 -6.23 4.60 5.65
CA ASN A 29 -4.95 4.11 5.14
C ASN A 29 -3.88 4.36 6.18
N TRP A 30 -3.56 3.33 6.97
CA TRP A 30 -2.64 3.40 8.09
C TRP A 30 -1.30 3.98 7.64
N LYS A 31 -0.90 5.08 8.30
CA LYS A 31 0.42 5.71 8.57
C LYS A 31 1.61 5.49 7.61
N HIS A 32 1.74 4.35 6.95
CA HIS A 32 2.79 4.02 6.01
C HIS A 32 2.25 4.07 4.58
N GLY A 33 2.19 5.29 4.03
CA GLY A 33 1.68 5.60 2.70
C GLY A 33 2.45 5.00 1.52
N ARG A 34 3.28 3.97 1.71
CA ARG A 34 4.10 3.31 0.66
C ARG A 34 3.28 2.70 -0.48
N ARG A 35 1.97 2.51 -0.27
CA ARG A 35 1.01 2.00 -1.26
C ARG A 35 -0.04 3.03 -1.69
N SER A 36 0.10 4.30 -1.30
CA SER A 36 -0.73 5.35 -1.91
C SER A 36 -0.43 5.45 -3.40
N ALA A 37 -1.40 5.90 -4.20
CA ALA A 37 -1.20 6.12 -5.62
C ALA A 37 0.02 7.04 -5.88
N GLU A 38 0.20 8.05 -5.04
CA GLU A 38 1.34 8.96 -5.10
C GLU A 38 2.67 8.27 -4.81
N ALA A 39 2.78 7.52 -3.70
CA ALA A 39 4.01 6.82 -3.36
C ALA A 39 4.38 5.76 -4.41
N ILE A 40 3.39 5.12 -5.03
CA ILE A 40 3.60 4.21 -6.15
C ILE A 40 4.15 4.97 -7.37
N ARG A 41 3.58 6.13 -7.71
CA ARG A 41 4.08 6.98 -8.80
C ARG A 41 5.52 7.44 -8.55
N GLN A 42 5.81 7.93 -7.36
CA GLN A 42 7.16 8.36 -6.96
C GLN A 42 8.16 7.23 -7.09
N ARG A 43 7.84 6.04 -6.53
CA ARG A 43 8.69 4.85 -6.64
C ARG A 43 8.98 4.47 -8.09
N LYS A 44 7.96 4.48 -8.97
CA LYS A 44 8.14 4.17 -10.39
C LYS A 44 9.12 5.13 -11.05
N ARG A 45 8.98 6.45 -10.83
CA ARG A 45 9.89 7.47 -11.34
C ARG A 45 11.32 7.25 -10.85
N SER A 46 11.52 7.05 -9.55
CA SER A 46 12.86 6.79 -9.00
C SER A 46 13.52 5.54 -9.60
N MET A 47 12.73 4.48 -9.83
CA MET A 47 13.24 3.24 -10.45
C MET A 47 13.62 3.44 -11.92
N GLU A 48 12.88 4.26 -12.66
CA GLU A 48 13.19 4.61 -14.04
C GLU A 48 14.50 5.39 -14.13
N VAL A 49 14.67 6.44 -13.32
CA VAL A 49 15.92 7.22 -13.24
C VAL A 49 17.11 6.30 -12.91
N ARG A 50 16.96 5.42 -11.91
CA ARG A 50 18.00 4.46 -11.52
C ARG A 50 18.39 3.51 -12.66
N ARG A 51 17.41 3.04 -13.45
CA ARG A 51 17.67 2.17 -14.61
C ARG A 51 18.44 2.92 -15.69
N ASN A 52 18.03 4.14 -16.00
CA ASN A 52 18.69 4.97 -17.01
C ASN A 52 20.14 5.29 -16.61
N LEU A 53 20.35 5.66 -15.34
CA LEU A 53 21.69 5.92 -14.81
C LEU A 53 22.59 4.68 -14.90
N LYS A 54 22.08 3.51 -14.52
CA LYS A 54 22.83 2.24 -14.63
C LYS A 54 23.23 1.96 -16.09
N LYS A 55 22.34 2.21 -17.04
CA LYS A 55 22.62 2.04 -18.47
C LYS A 55 23.68 3.02 -18.97
N LEU A 56 23.64 4.27 -18.52
CA LEU A 56 24.64 5.27 -18.90
C LEU A 56 26.02 4.88 -18.39
N ILE A 57 26.14 4.48 -17.12
CA ILE A 57 27.41 4.05 -16.51
C ILE A 57 28.01 2.89 -17.31
N SER A 58 27.20 1.88 -17.66
CA SER A 58 27.67 0.73 -18.45
C SER A 58 28.10 1.04 -19.89
N LEU A 59 27.89 2.26 -20.39
CA LEU A 59 28.35 2.70 -21.71
C LEU A 59 29.66 3.49 -21.65
N VAL A 60 30.07 3.90 -20.45
CA VAL A 60 31.28 4.69 -20.20
C VAL A 60 32.41 3.83 -19.62
N ASP A 61 32.05 2.73 -18.94
CA ASP A 61 32.96 1.63 -18.59
C ASP A 61 33.26 0.74 -19.81
#